data_AF-A0AAU3IPV7-F1
#
_entry.id   AF-A0AAU3IPV7-F1
#
_cell.length_a   1.000
_cell.length_b   1.000
_cell.length_c   1.000
_cell.angle_alpha   90.00
_cell.angle_beta   90.00
_cell.angle_gamma   90.00
#
_symmetry.space_group_name_H-M   'P 1'
#
loop_
_entity.id
_entity.type
_entity.pdbx_description
1 polymer ?
#
loop_
_entity_poly.entity_id
_entity_poly.type
_entity_poly.pdbx_seq_one_letter_code
_entity_poly.pdbx_strand_id
1 'polypeptide(L)'
;MRRPDDQDEEDGVSRRVRGDREEAGLPIDPDVDLRRDRDVFRLAAPAHRRAWDVLAMIALGGGAGSVARYLAGQALPAPPSGFPWATFLVNVTGCLALGALMVFVLSDWPPRRYVRPFLGVGFLGGFTTFSTFTTEIVGRMSAGGWTTAVAYAAGSLVAGLAAVWCGAALARAVAGLPVRHGKETRH
;
A
#
# COMPACT_ATOMS: atom_id res chain seq x y z
N MET A 1 -56.06 -54.40 43.81
CA MET A 1 -56.37 -54.63 42.38
C MET A 1 -56.51 -53.28 41.67
N ARG A 2 -55.38 -52.72 41.21
CA ARG A 2 -55.17 -51.57 40.28
C ARG A 2 -53.67 -51.64 39.94
N ARG A 3 -53.37 -52.20 38.76
CA ARG A 3 -52.91 -51.56 37.51
C ARG A 3 -51.40 -51.22 37.54
N PRO A 4 -50.57 -51.92 36.74
CA PRO A 4 -49.18 -51.58 36.48
C PRO A 4 -49.17 -50.46 35.43
N ASP A 5 -48.77 -49.25 35.80
CA ASP A 5 -48.82 -48.08 34.90
C ASP A 5 -47.63 -47.12 35.15
N ASP A 6 -46.45 -47.64 35.51
CA ASP A 6 -45.25 -46.80 35.78
C ASP A 6 -43.95 -47.30 35.12
N GLN A 7 -43.99 -48.21 34.13
CA GLN A 7 -42.77 -48.73 33.46
C GLN A 7 -42.68 -48.47 31.95
N ASP A 8 -43.68 -47.87 31.31
CA ASP A 8 -43.68 -47.69 29.84
C ASP A 8 -43.18 -46.30 29.37
N GLU A 9 -42.91 -45.35 30.28
CA GLU A 9 -42.43 -44.00 29.89
C GLU A 9 -40.90 -43.83 29.89
N GLU A 10 -40.14 -44.58 30.70
CA GLU A 10 -38.68 -44.44 30.75
C GLU A 10 -37.95 -45.10 29.57
N ASP A 11 -38.54 -46.14 28.96
CA ASP A 11 -37.98 -46.83 27.79
C ASP A 11 -38.07 -46.01 26.49
N GLY A 12 -38.97 -45.02 26.43
CA GLY A 12 -39.13 -44.13 25.28
C GLY A 12 -38.08 -43.01 25.21
N VAL A 13 -37.60 -42.54 26.36
CA VAL A 13 -36.60 -41.46 26.44
C VAL A 13 -35.19 -42.00 26.21
N SER A 14 -34.87 -43.19 26.75
CA SER A 14 -33.56 -43.81 26.57
C SER A 14 -33.32 -44.34 25.15
N ARG A 15 -34.38 -44.71 24.42
CA ARG A 15 -34.30 -45.04 22.98
C ARG A 15 -34.07 -43.82 22.09
N ARG A 16 -34.63 -42.65 22.41
CA ARG A 16 -34.39 -41.42 21.61
C ARG A 16 -32.98 -40.88 21.76
N VAL A 17 -32.33 -41.07 22.90
CA VAL A 17 -30.94 -40.61 23.10
C VAL A 17 -29.91 -41.58 22.50
N ARG A 18 -30.30 -42.82 22.17
CA ARG A 18 -29.41 -43.84 21.57
C ARG A 18 -29.53 -43.95 20.04
N GLY A 19 -30.51 -43.27 19.42
CA GLY A 19 -30.69 -43.23 17.95
C GLY A 19 -29.87 -42.16 17.23
N ASP A 20 -29.40 -41.11 17.92
CA ASP A 20 -28.69 -39.97 17.31
C ASP A 20 -27.15 -40.04 17.50
N ARG A 21 -26.60 -41.23 17.73
CA ARG A 21 -25.15 -41.48 17.72
C ARG A 21 -24.76 -42.57 16.72
N GLU A 22 -25.52 -42.69 15.64
CA GLU A 22 -24.97 -43.22 14.39
C GLU A 22 -24.06 -42.15 13.79
N GLU A 23 -22.76 -42.43 13.85
CA GLU A 23 -21.75 -42.02 12.88
C GLU A 23 -22.12 -40.78 12.04
N ALA A 24 -22.01 -39.60 12.64
CA ALA A 24 -21.55 -38.42 11.90
C ALA A 24 -20.05 -38.61 11.57
N GLY A 25 -19.73 -39.71 10.87
CA GLY A 25 -18.58 -39.77 10.00
C GLY A 25 -18.86 -38.73 8.93
N LEU A 26 -18.46 -37.48 9.20
CA LEU A 26 -18.33 -36.47 8.17
C LEU A 26 -17.70 -37.17 6.97
N PRO A 27 -18.32 -37.12 5.77
CA PRO A 27 -17.72 -37.67 4.58
C PRO A 27 -16.32 -37.05 4.49
N ILE A 28 -15.29 -37.85 4.74
CA ILE A 28 -13.93 -37.42 4.40
C ILE A 28 -13.95 -37.44 2.88
N ASP A 29 -14.13 -36.24 2.33
CA ASP A 29 -14.08 -35.98 0.91
C ASP A 29 -12.76 -36.56 0.37
N PRO A 30 -12.81 -37.61 -0.48
CA PRO A 30 -11.61 -38.24 -1.02
C PRO A 30 -10.86 -37.34 -2.00
N ASP A 31 -11.43 -36.18 -2.35
CA ASP A 31 -10.83 -35.19 -3.24
C ASP A 31 -9.89 -34.22 -2.50
N VAL A 32 -9.67 -34.41 -1.18
CA VAL A 32 -8.57 -33.76 -0.46
C VAL A 32 -7.25 -34.44 -0.85
N ASP A 33 -6.72 -34.04 -1.99
CA ASP A 33 -5.41 -34.45 -2.46
C ASP A 33 -4.30 -33.80 -1.61
N LEU A 34 -3.99 -34.44 -0.47
CA LEU A 34 -2.88 -34.08 0.42
C LEU A 34 -1.50 -34.13 -0.30
N ARG A 35 -1.41 -34.75 -1.48
CA ARG A 35 -0.18 -34.73 -2.29
C ARG A 35 -0.02 -33.39 -3.02
N ARG A 36 -1.13 -32.81 -3.52
CA ARG A 36 -1.13 -31.46 -4.11
C ARG A 36 -0.70 -30.42 -3.09
N ASP A 37 -1.17 -30.49 -1.84
CA ASP A 37 -0.73 -29.58 -0.78
C ASP A 37 0.77 -29.74 -0.46
N ARG A 38 1.28 -30.98 -0.38
CA ARG A 38 2.73 -31.20 -0.18
C ARG A 38 3.58 -30.64 -1.31
N ASP A 39 3.08 -30.65 -2.55
CA ASP A 39 3.76 -30.04 -3.69
C ASP A 39 3.63 -28.51 -3.70
N VAL A 40 2.51 -27.95 -3.25
CA VAL A 40 2.35 -26.49 -3.00
C VAL A 40 3.33 -25.99 -1.94
N PHE A 41 3.51 -26.73 -0.83
CA PHE A 41 4.49 -26.39 0.20
C PHE A 41 5.95 -26.62 -0.23
N ARG A 42 6.23 -27.61 -1.10
CA ARG A 42 7.56 -27.79 -1.70
C ARG A 42 7.91 -26.74 -2.75
N LEU A 43 6.91 -26.23 -3.48
CA LEU A 43 7.07 -25.11 -4.43
C LEU A 43 7.14 -23.74 -3.75
N ALA A 44 6.74 -23.63 -2.48
CA ALA A 44 6.88 -22.41 -1.67
C ALA A 44 8.33 -22.12 -1.21
N ALA A 45 9.24 -23.09 -1.37
CA ALA A 45 10.62 -23.01 -0.89
C ALA A 45 11.56 -21.98 -1.58
N PRO A 46 11.15 -21.19 -2.61
CA PRO A 46 11.88 -19.97 -2.99
C PRO A 46 11.11 -18.66 -2.72
N ALA A 47 9.88 -18.68 -2.22
CA ALA A 47 9.06 -17.46 -2.09
C ALA A 47 9.52 -16.54 -0.94
N HIS A 48 10.00 -17.09 0.17
CA HIS A 48 10.41 -16.29 1.34
C HIS A 48 11.68 -15.46 1.07
N ARG A 49 12.74 -16.06 0.50
CA ARG A 49 13.97 -15.33 0.14
C ARG A 49 13.66 -14.18 -0.80
N ARG A 50 12.72 -14.43 -1.73
CA ARG A 50 12.28 -13.44 -2.71
C ARG A 50 11.57 -12.24 -2.11
N ALA A 51 10.88 -12.40 -0.98
CA ALA A 51 10.22 -11.32 -0.25
C ALA A 51 11.24 -10.48 0.53
N TRP A 52 12.22 -11.12 1.17
CA TRP A 52 13.30 -10.43 1.87
C TRP A 52 14.13 -9.53 0.95
N ASP A 53 14.40 -9.97 -0.29
CA ASP A 53 15.07 -9.15 -1.29
C ASP A 53 14.31 -7.84 -1.57
N VAL A 54 12.98 -7.93 -1.70
CA VAL A 54 12.12 -6.77 -1.97
C VAL A 54 12.09 -5.81 -0.78
N LEU A 55 12.00 -6.34 0.45
CA LEU A 55 12.06 -5.54 1.68
C LEU A 55 13.41 -4.83 1.81
N ALA A 56 14.52 -5.51 1.49
CA ALA A 56 15.84 -4.90 1.48
C ALA A 56 15.93 -3.75 0.48
N MET A 57 15.36 -3.91 -0.72
CA MET A 57 15.30 -2.83 -1.72
C MET A 57 14.46 -1.64 -1.26
N ILE A 58 13.32 -1.88 -0.61
CA ILE A 58 12.50 -0.80 -0.03
C ILE A 58 13.28 -0.08 1.07
N ALA A 59 13.95 -0.82 1.97
CA ALA A 59 14.71 -0.25 3.07
C ALA A 59 15.90 0.60 2.57
N LEU A 60 16.67 0.09 1.60
CA LEU A 60 17.78 0.83 0.99
C LEU A 60 17.29 2.09 0.29
N GLY A 61 16.22 1.99 -0.50
CA GLY A 61 15.61 3.13 -1.15
C GLY A 61 15.13 4.16 -0.14
N GLY A 62 14.38 3.73 0.89
CA GLY A 62 13.83 4.60 1.93
C GLY A 62 14.90 5.29 2.77
N GLY A 63 15.99 4.58 3.10
CA GLY A 63 17.16 5.16 3.75
C GLY A 63 17.80 6.24 2.87
N ALA A 64 18.08 5.92 1.60
CA ALA A 64 18.66 6.89 0.67
C ALA A 64 17.76 8.12 0.44
N GLY A 65 16.45 7.90 0.28
CA GLY A 65 15.47 8.97 0.11
C GLY A 65 15.37 9.88 1.33
N SER A 66 15.32 9.32 2.54
CA SER A 66 15.25 10.11 3.78
C SER A 66 16.52 10.92 4.03
N VAL A 67 17.71 10.36 3.73
CA VAL A 67 18.98 11.09 3.76
C VAL A 67 18.97 12.23 2.74
N ALA A 68 18.55 11.99 1.50
CA ALA A 68 18.48 13.03 0.47
C ALA A 68 17.55 14.18 0.89
N ARG A 69 16.38 13.87 1.46
CA ARG A 69 15.48 14.89 2.03
C ARG A 69 16.11 15.66 3.18
N TYR A 70 16.78 14.97 4.10
CA TYR A 70 17.47 15.61 5.21
C TYR A 70 18.53 16.59 4.71
N LEU A 71 19.36 16.18 3.74
CA LEU A 71 20.38 17.04 3.14
C LEU A 71 19.77 18.24 2.41
N ALA A 72 18.62 18.08 1.73
CA ALA A 72 17.89 19.20 1.13
C ALA A 72 17.43 20.21 2.20
N GLY A 73 16.97 19.73 3.36
CA GLY A 73 16.64 20.57 4.52
C GLY A 73 17.84 21.38 5.04
N GLN A 74 19.02 20.75 5.09
CA GLN A 74 20.25 21.40 5.51
C GLN A 74 20.76 22.44 4.49
N ALA A 75 20.55 22.18 3.20
CA ALA A 75 20.99 23.08 2.12
C ALA A 75 20.09 24.33 1.99
N LEU A 76 18.80 24.22 2.32
CA LEU A 76 17.81 25.29 2.23
C LEU A 76 17.06 25.48 3.56
N PRO A 77 17.76 25.95 4.62
CA PRO A 77 17.15 26.15 5.92
C PRO A 77 16.05 27.23 5.84
N ALA A 78 14.89 26.93 6.42
CA ALA A 78 13.75 27.83 6.42
C ALA A 78 13.65 28.59 7.76
N PRO A 79 13.52 29.93 7.75
CA PRO A 79 13.25 30.68 8.97
C PRO A 79 11.82 30.41 9.47
N PRO A 80 11.53 30.62 10.77
CA PRO A 80 10.24 30.26 11.37
C PRO A 80 9.00 30.86 10.67
N SER A 81 9.13 32.08 10.13
CA SER A 81 8.07 32.79 9.41
C SER A 81 8.18 32.71 7.88
N GLY A 82 9.28 32.17 7.35
CA GLY A 82 9.54 32.10 5.90
C GLY A 82 8.99 30.85 5.24
N PHE A 83 9.04 30.82 3.90
CA PHE A 83 8.55 29.68 3.12
C PHE A 83 9.52 28.47 3.22
N PRO A 84 9.02 27.25 3.47
CA PRO A 84 9.85 26.06 3.62
C PRO A 84 10.24 25.47 2.25
N TRP A 85 11.18 26.13 1.58
CA TRP A 85 11.60 25.76 0.22
C TRP A 85 12.12 24.33 0.11
N ALA A 86 12.88 23.83 1.09
CA ALA A 86 13.38 22.47 1.09
C ALA A 86 12.24 21.44 0.98
N THR A 87 11.30 21.47 1.92
CA THR A 87 10.18 20.54 1.98
C THR A 87 9.25 20.69 0.77
N PHE A 88 8.99 21.92 0.33
CA PHE A 88 8.24 22.19 -0.89
C PHE A 88 8.88 21.53 -2.12
N LEU A 89 10.16 21.80 -2.37
CA LEU A 89 10.85 21.28 -3.55
C LEU A 89 10.96 19.76 -3.52
N VAL A 90 11.28 19.17 -2.37
CA VAL A 90 11.34 17.72 -2.19
C VAL A 90 10.00 17.06 -2.52
N ASN A 91 8.89 17.60 -2.01
CA ASN A 91 7.57 17.05 -2.31
C ASN A 91 7.18 17.23 -3.78
N VAL A 92 7.39 18.42 -4.36
CA VAL A 92 7.03 18.71 -5.77
C VAL A 92 7.87 17.88 -6.75
N THR A 93 9.18 17.80 -6.54
CA THR A 93 10.07 16.96 -7.38
C THR A 93 9.79 15.47 -7.18
N GLY A 94 9.42 15.04 -5.97
CA GLY A 94 8.95 13.69 -5.71
C GLY A 94 7.64 13.36 -6.44
N CYS A 95 6.67 14.28 -6.45
CA CYS A 95 5.43 14.17 -7.22
C CYS A 95 5.70 14.07 -8.74
N LEU A 96 6.63 14.90 -9.26
CA LEU A 96 7.08 14.83 -10.65
C LEU A 96 7.65 13.45 -10.98
N ALA A 97 8.58 12.96 -10.16
CA ALA A 97 9.20 11.65 -10.32
C ALA A 97 8.16 10.52 -10.22
N LEU A 98 7.16 10.64 -9.34
CA LEU A 98 6.09 9.66 -9.18
C LEU A 98 5.23 9.59 -10.44
N GLY A 99 4.84 10.74 -11.00
CA GLY A 99 4.07 10.81 -12.25
C GLY A 99 4.82 10.16 -13.42
N ALA A 100 6.12 10.41 -13.53
CA ALA A 100 6.97 9.75 -14.52
C ALA A 100 7.08 8.24 -14.28
N LEU A 101 7.31 7.83 -13.03
CA LEU A 101 7.42 6.42 -12.64
C LEU A 101 6.12 5.66 -12.94
N MET A 102 4.95 6.25 -12.71
CA MET A 102 3.67 5.62 -13.06
C MET A 102 3.62 5.23 -14.54
N VAL A 103 4.04 6.11 -15.45
CA VAL A 103 4.04 5.80 -16.88
C VAL A 103 5.00 4.67 -17.21
N PHE A 104 6.22 4.69 -16.68
CA PHE A 104 7.18 3.61 -16.92
C PHE A 104 6.80 2.27 -16.26
N VAL A 105 6.00 2.30 -15.19
CA VAL A 105 5.43 1.11 -14.55
C VAL A 105 4.28 0.52 -15.37
N LEU A 106 3.49 1.37 -16.04
CA LEU A 106 2.36 0.96 -16.88
C LEU A 106 2.76 0.60 -18.32
N SER A 107 3.87 1.13 -18.81
CA SER A 107 4.45 0.75 -20.10
C SER A 107 5.14 -0.60 -19.95
N ASP A 108 5.07 -1.47 -20.95
CA ASP A 108 5.65 -2.83 -21.00
C ASP A 108 7.20 -2.89 -20.87
N TRP A 109 7.83 -1.96 -20.15
CA TRP A 109 9.17 -2.17 -19.67
C TRP A 109 9.15 -3.37 -18.72
N PRO A 110 9.94 -4.43 -19.01
CA PRO A 110 9.90 -5.65 -18.23
C PRO A 110 10.08 -5.28 -16.76
N PRO A 111 9.13 -5.64 -15.88
CA PRO A 111 9.13 -5.18 -14.51
C PRO A 111 10.43 -5.61 -13.84
N ARG A 112 11.37 -4.67 -13.70
CA ARG A 112 12.59 -4.89 -12.91
C ARG A 112 12.10 -5.05 -11.47
N ARG A 113 12.00 -6.31 -11.05
CA ARG A 113 11.48 -6.78 -9.76
C ARG A 113 11.92 -5.94 -8.56
N TYR A 114 13.10 -5.33 -8.63
CA TYR A 114 13.70 -4.52 -7.57
C TYR A 114 13.60 -3.00 -7.77
N VAL A 115 13.43 -2.52 -9.01
CA VAL A 115 13.39 -1.08 -9.30
C VAL A 115 12.10 -0.44 -8.80
N ARG A 116 10.95 -1.10 -8.98
CA ARG A 116 9.66 -0.55 -8.51
C ARG A 116 9.61 -0.42 -6.98
N PRO A 117 9.98 -1.46 -6.20
CA PRO A 117 10.03 -1.33 -4.75
C PRO A 117 11.10 -0.36 -4.27
N PHE A 118 12.30 -0.36 -4.89
CA PHE A 118 13.38 0.55 -4.53
C PHE A 118 13.02 2.01 -4.79
N LEU A 119 12.56 2.37 -6.00
CA LEU A 119 12.29 3.76 -6.37
C LEU A 119 10.95 4.25 -5.84
N GLY A 120 9.87 3.48 -6.06
CA GLY A 120 8.51 3.95 -5.75
C GLY A 120 8.24 3.97 -4.25
N VAL A 121 8.27 2.79 -3.62
CA VAL A 121 7.94 2.67 -2.20
C VAL A 121 9.11 3.10 -1.32
N GLY A 122 10.34 2.71 -1.66
CA GLY A 122 11.54 3.07 -0.92
C GLY A 122 11.91 4.53 -1.08
N PHE A 123 12.61 4.88 -2.17
CA PHE A 123 13.23 6.19 -2.36
C PHE A 123 12.21 7.33 -2.35
N LEU A 124 11.18 7.29 -3.21
CA LEU A 124 10.18 8.35 -3.25
C LEU A 124 9.39 8.45 -1.94
N GLY A 125 9.10 7.31 -1.30
CA GLY A 125 8.44 7.28 0.01
C GLY A 125 9.27 7.88 1.15
N GLY A 126 10.58 7.66 1.16
CA GLY A 126 11.50 8.26 2.15
C GLY A 126 11.88 9.71 1.83
N PHE A 127 11.97 10.03 0.53
CA PHE A 127 12.31 11.35 0.01
C PHE A 127 11.18 12.33 0.24
N THR A 128 9.93 12.00 -0.10
CA THR A 128 8.79 12.89 0.17
C THR A 128 8.32 12.82 1.62
N THR A 129 7.62 13.85 2.11
CA THR A 129 7.08 13.87 3.47
C THR A 129 5.81 14.69 3.60
N PHE A 130 4.76 14.05 4.12
CA PHE A 130 3.54 14.73 4.53
C PHE A 130 3.60 15.21 5.98
N SER A 131 4.26 14.46 6.86
CA SER A 131 4.34 14.81 8.29
C SER A 131 5.12 16.10 8.53
N THR A 132 6.26 16.29 7.86
CA THR A 132 7.00 17.55 7.97
C THR A 132 6.21 18.71 7.35
N PHE A 133 5.54 18.48 6.23
CA PHE A 133 4.68 19.47 5.58
C PHE A 133 3.57 19.98 6.52
N THR A 134 2.86 19.08 7.20
CA THR A 134 1.77 19.48 8.10
C THR A 134 2.27 20.16 9.37
N THR A 135 3.35 19.68 9.98
CA THR A 135 3.93 20.34 11.17
C THR A 135 4.50 21.71 10.85
N GLU A 136 5.06 21.90 9.65
CA GLU A 136 5.53 23.19 9.14
C GLU A 136 4.41 24.20 8.93
N ILE A 137 3.22 23.76 8.49
CA ILE A 137 2.02 24.61 8.36
C ILE A 137 1.54 25.04 9.76
N VAL A 138 1.35 24.07 10.65
CA VAL A 138 0.88 24.33 12.03
C VAL A 138 1.85 25.25 12.77
N GLY A 139 3.16 24.99 12.69
CA GLY A 139 4.17 25.83 13.33
C GLY A 139 4.13 27.28 12.84
N ARG A 140 3.88 27.50 11.54
CA ARG A 140 3.73 28.85 10.97
C ARG A 140 2.45 29.54 11.41
N MET A 141 1.33 28.81 11.50
CA MET A 141 0.08 29.36 12.04
C MET A 141 0.26 29.79 13.51
N SER A 142 0.93 28.96 14.32
CA SER A 142 1.26 29.27 15.72
C SER A 142 2.20 30.48 15.86
N ALA A 143 3.09 30.70 14.90
CA ALA A 143 3.98 31.86 14.84
C ALA A 143 3.32 33.13 14.25
N GLY A 144 2.01 33.10 13.95
CA GLY A 144 1.28 34.23 13.35
C GLY A 144 1.44 34.38 11.83
N GLY A 145 2.22 33.51 11.17
CA GLY A 145 2.51 33.53 9.73
C GLY A 145 1.42 32.87 8.88
N TRP A 146 0.16 33.27 9.04
CA TRP A 146 -0.99 32.66 8.36
C TRP A 146 -0.93 32.75 6.84
N THR A 147 -0.48 33.87 6.30
CA THR A 147 -0.32 34.07 4.85
C THR A 147 0.64 33.06 4.26
N THR A 148 1.82 32.89 4.86
CA THR A 148 2.83 31.90 4.45
C THR A 148 2.29 30.47 4.60
N ALA A 149 1.58 30.17 5.70
CA ALA A 149 1.01 28.84 5.93
C ALA A 149 -0.02 28.45 4.86
N VAL A 150 -0.96 29.34 4.54
CA VAL A 150 -1.99 29.12 3.51
C VAL A 150 -1.37 29.02 2.13
N ALA A 151 -0.44 29.94 1.80
CA ALA A 151 0.27 29.91 0.52
C ALA A 151 1.08 28.62 0.35
N TYR A 152 1.73 28.14 1.42
CA TYR A 152 2.47 26.88 1.40
C TYR A 152 1.56 25.67 1.22
N ALA A 153 0.43 25.63 1.95
CA ALA A 153 -0.52 24.53 1.85
C ALA A 153 -1.14 24.43 0.44
N ALA A 154 -1.72 25.53 -0.04
CA ALA A 154 -2.36 25.59 -1.35
C ALA A 154 -1.33 25.43 -2.49
N GLY A 155 -0.19 26.11 -2.39
CA GLY A 155 0.88 26.04 -3.38
C GLY A 155 1.44 24.62 -3.51
N SER A 156 1.66 23.91 -2.41
CA SER A 156 2.14 22.53 -2.45
C SER A 156 1.15 21.57 -3.08
N LEU A 157 -0.16 21.74 -2.81
CA LEU A 157 -1.20 20.92 -3.42
C LEU A 157 -1.26 21.14 -4.94
N VAL A 158 -1.36 22.40 -5.37
CA VAL A 158 -1.46 22.76 -6.80
C VAL A 158 -0.19 22.34 -7.54
N ALA A 159 0.99 22.67 -7.00
CA ALA A 159 2.26 22.32 -7.61
C ALA A 159 2.48 20.80 -7.65
N GLY A 160 2.10 20.07 -6.60
CA GLY A 160 2.19 18.62 -6.55
C GLY A 160 1.32 17.95 -7.62
N LEU A 161 0.06 18.36 -7.75
CA LEU A 161 -0.85 17.85 -8.79
C LEU A 161 -0.33 18.17 -10.20
N ALA A 162 0.09 19.41 -10.43
CA ALA A 162 0.68 19.82 -11.69
C ALA A 162 1.96 19.02 -12.00
N ALA A 163 2.82 18.78 -11.00
CA ALA A 163 4.04 18.00 -11.15
C ALA A 163 3.74 16.54 -11.52
N VAL A 164 2.77 15.88 -10.89
CA VAL A 164 2.38 14.51 -11.29
C VAL A 164 1.94 14.47 -12.75
N TRP A 165 1.09 15.43 -13.16
CA TRP A 165 0.61 15.52 -14.54
C TRP A 165 1.76 15.74 -15.52
N CYS A 166 2.62 16.73 -15.26
CA CYS A 166 3.80 17.02 -16.07
C CYS A 166 4.76 15.83 -16.15
N GLY A 167 5.01 15.14 -15.03
CA GLY A 167 5.90 13.98 -14.98
C GLY A 167 5.37 12.83 -15.84
N ALA A 168 4.06 12.58 -15.76
CA ALA A 168 3.42 11.59 -16.61
C ALA A 168 3.40 12.02 -18.10
N ALA A 169 3.16 13.29 -18.40
CA ALA A 169 3.20 13.79 -19.78
C ALA A 169 4.61 13.66 -20.40
N LEU A 170 5.64 14.08 -19.67
CA LEU A 170 7.04 13.98 -20.09
C LEU A 170 7.45 12.52 -20.32
N ALA A 171 7.12 11.62 -19.39
CA ALA A 171 7.45 10.21 -19.52
C ALA A 171 6.77 9.58 -20.75
N ARG A 172 5.52 9.94 -21.06
CA ARG A 172 4.85 9.46 -22.29
C ARG A 172 5.51 10.01 -23.55
N ALA A 173 5.86 11.29 -23.57
CA ALA A 173 6.55 11.91 -24.70
C ALA A 173 7.89 11.22 -24.99
N VAL A 174 8.67 10.93 -23.95
CA VAL A 174 9.95 10.21 -24.07
C VAL A 174 9.74 8.75 -24.48
N ALA A 175 8.70 8.09 -24.00
CA ALA A 175 8.38 6.70 -24.34
C ALA A 175 7.67 6.54 -25.71
N GLY A 176 7.33 7.63 -26.39
CA GLY A 176 6.58 7.59 -27.65
C GLY A 176 5.13 7.11 -27.51
N LEU A 177 4.54 7.23 -26.32
CA LEU A 177 3.19 6.71 -26.03
C LEU A 177 2.11 7.78 -26.26
N PRO A 178 1.00 7.43 -26.93
CA PRO A 178 -0.10 8.38 -27.15
C PRO A 178 -0.79 8.78 -25.84
N VAL A 179 -1.20 10.05 -25.75
CA VAL A 179 -1.99 10.56 -24.64
C VAL A 179 -3.39 9.92 -24.69
N ARG A 180 -3.67 8.99 -23.76
CA ARG A 180 -5.02 8.48 -23.54
C ARG A 180 -5.91 9.61 -23.03
N HIS A 181 -6.64 10.24 -23.94
CA HIS A 181 -7.82 11.02 -23.57
C HIS A 181 -8.88 10.02 -23.12
N GLY A 182 -9.37 10.16 -21.88
CA GLY A 182 -10.47 9.35 -21.38
C GLY A 182 -11.63 9.50 -22.35
N LYS A 183 -12.02 8.40 -23.01
CA LYS A 183 -13.29 8.37 -23.74
C LYS A 183 -14.37 8.50 -22.68
N GLU A 184 -15.02 9.66 -22.61
CA GLU A 184 -16.34 9.77 -22.02
C GLU A 184 -17.22 8.72 -22.72
N THR A 185 -17.54 7.67 -21.99
CA THR A 185 -18.67 6.79 -22.32
C THR A 185 -19.92 7.64 -22.24
N ARG A 186 -20.30 8.26 -23.36
CA ARG A 186 -21.66 8.73 -23.62
C ARG A 186 -22.56 7.50 -23.53
N HIS A 187 -23.36 7.44 -22.48
CA HIS A 187 -24.59 6.67 -22.42
C HIS A 187 -25.76 7.64 -22.42
#